data_AF-A0A965TWX0-F1
#
_entry.id   AF-A0A965TWX0-F1
#
_cell.length_a   1.000
_cell.length_b   1.000
_cell.length_c   1.000
_cell.angle_alpha   90.00
_cell.angle_beta   90.00
_cell.angle_gamma   90.00
#
_symmetry.space_group_name_H-M   'P 1'
#
loop_
_entity.id
_entity.type
_entity.pdbx_description
1 polymer ?
#
loop_
_entity_poly.entity_id
_entity_poly.type
_entity_poly.pdbx_seq_one_letter_code
_entity_poly.pdbx_strand_id
1 'polypeptide(L)'
;MKHTFFDSHMHAMNMMHPSFSSFVDSVSEGFTDFVASGALSPGYLLTPAMRGQQGMTTLLNMFSIFERPIGEIFATIEEDLLGSFISHQRITTKKESPHIIYPKEPYIRDSKFHFRNKVYDNYALIPLVMDFSSKGDDTNSKSYYTPEEQEKILTYIQDTIEGIKWYKEIKKNGLLEFYPFLGINPSMHTHSFIENLINEHVRLPKEKKAKSEKLFRGIKFYPPLGTNPWPEKGIERDKISYIYKFCEDNRVPIITHCDDQGFRGINSKIAQRYSDPLTY
;
A
#
# COMPACT_ATOMS: atom_id res chain seq x y z
N MET A 1 21.40 18.61 9.30
CA MET A 1 20.09 18.19 8.77
C MET A 1 20.12 16.67 8.71
N LYS A 2 19.11 15.97 9.23
CA LYS A 2 19.07 14.49 9.24
C LYS A 2 18.93 13.99 7.80
N HIS A 3 19.73 13.01 7.38
CA HIS A 3 19.72 12.51 6.01
C HIS A 3 18.78 11.30 5.89
N THR A 4 17.63 11.49 5.26
CA THR A 4 16.53 10.51 5.23
C THR A 4 16.42 9.82 3.88
N PHE A 5 16.32 8.49 3.88
CA PHE A 5 15.91 7.72 2.70
C PHE A 5 14.38 7.69 2.64
N PHE A 6 13.78 7.97 1.48
CA PHE A 6 12.32 7.95 1.31
C PHE A 6 11.91 6.78 0.42
N ASP A 7 11.05 5.93 0.97
CA ASP A 7 10.34 4.89 0.24
C ASP A 7 8.90 5.34 0.06
N SER A 8 8.60 5.83 -1.15
CA SER A 8 7.35 6.50 -1.46
C SER A 8 6.20 5.58 -1.84
N HIS A 9 6.43 4.28 -1.97
CA HIS A 9 5.40 3.35 -2.44
C HIS A 9 5.42 2.06 -1.64
N MET A 10 4.57 2.01 -0.61
CA MET A 10 4.43 0.82 0.21
C MET A 10 2.98 0.60 0.64
N HIS A 11 2.54 -0.65 0.55
CA HIS A 11 1.25 -1.11 1.04
C HIS A 11 1.49 -2.10 2.18
N ALA A 12 0.90 -1.83 3.35
CA ALA A 12 0.91 -2.74 4.49
C ALA A 12 -0.53 -3.03 4.89
N MET A 13 -1.01 -4.23 4.59
CA MET A 13 -2.36 -4.67 4.88
C MET A 13 -2.36 -6.15 5.24
N ASN A 14 -3.27 -6.53 6.13
CA ASN A 14 -3.62 -7.92 6.40
C ASN A 14 -4.78 -8.39 5.50
N MET A 15 -5.15 -9.66 5.58
CA MET A 15 -6.22 -10.24 4.75
C MET A 15 -7.63 -9.68 5.03
N MET A 16 -7.85 -8.92 6.11
CA MET A 16 -9.18 -8.40 6.45
C MET A 16 -9.61 -7.26 5.51
N HIS A 17 -8.65 -6.50 4.97
CA HIS A 17 -8.94 -5.30 4.20
C HIS A 17 -9.27 -5.59 2.72
N PRO A 18 -8.40 -6.23 1.90
CA PRO A 18 -8.76 -6.50 0.51
C PRO A 18 -9.97 -7.44 0.44
N SER A 19 -10.74 -7.35 -0.65
CA SER A 19 -11.75 -8.36 -0.97
C SER A 19 -11.03 -9.65 -1.37
N PHE A 20 -11.07 -10.67 -0.50
CA PHE A 20 -10.40 -11.94 -0.74
C PHE A 20 -10.99 -12.67 -1.96
N SER A 21 -12.31 -12.59 -2.17
CA SER A 21 -12.95 -13.15 -3.36
C SER A 21 -12.44 -12.46 -4.63
N SER A 22 -12.38 -11.13 -4.65
CA SER A 22 -11.85 -10.38 -5.81
C SER A 22 -10.36 -10.68 -6.05
N PHE A 23 -9.59 -10.94 -4.98
CA PHE A 23 -8.22 -11.42 -5.09
C PHE A 23 -8.16 -12.80 -5.77
N VAL A 24 -8.94 -13.76 -5.28
CA VAL A 24 -8.99 -15.12 -5.82
C VAL A 24 -9.47 -15.11 -7.27
N ASP A 25 -10.48 -14.31 -7.59
CA ASP A 25 -10.97 -14.14 -8.96
C ASP A 25 -9.84 -13.61 -9.86
N SER A 26 -9.12 -12.55 -9.42
CA SER A 26 -7.98 -11.99 -10.15
C SER A 26 -6.85 -13.01 -10.37
N VAL A 27 -6.59 -13.88 -9.39
CA VAL A 27 -5.61 -14.97 -9.52
C VAL A 27 -6.11 -16.06 -10.46
N SER A 28 -7.40 -16.38 -10.43
CA SER A 28 -8.03 -17.46 -11.21
C SER A 28 -8.21 -17.12 -12.69
N GLU A 29 -8.48 -15.85 -13.02
CA GLU A 29 -8.69 -15.37 -14.39
C GLU A 29 -7.38 -15.28 -15.21
N GLY A 30 -6.24 -15.37 -14.54
CA GLY A 30 -4.94 -15.48 -15.20
C GLY A 30 -3.79 -15.22 -14.25
N PHE A 31 -3.24 -16.29 -13.64
CA PHE A 31 -2.09 -16.18 -12.73
C PHE A 31 -0.88 -15.48 -13.37
N THR A 32 -0.66 -15.70 -14.67
CA THR A 32 0.39 -15.02 -15.43
C THR A 32 0.15 -13.52 -15.55
N ASP A 33 -1.11 -13.10 -15.70
CA ASP A 33 -1.49 -11.70 -15.83
C ASP A 33 -1.48 -11.00 -14.47
N PHE A 34 -1.86 -11.69 -13.40
CA PHE A 34 -1.76 -11.21 -12.02
C PHE A 34 -0.30 -11.00 -11.56
N VAL A 35 0.61 -11.91 -11.95
CA VAL A 35 2.05 -11.75 -11.69
C VAL A 35 2.65 -10.66 -12.60
N ALA A 36 2.24 -10.61 -13.87
CA ALA A 36 2.73 -9.60 -14.82
C ALA A 36 2.19 -8.19 -14.51
N SER A 37 1.05 -8.08 -13.84
CA SER A 37 0.45 -6.82 -13.42
C SER A 37 1.10 -6.24 -12.18
N GLY A 38 2.24 -6.73 -11.68
CA GLY A 38 2.93 -6.11 -10.54
C GLY A 38 2.16 -6.13 -9.21
N ALA A 39 0.99 -6.78 -9.14
CA ALA A 39 0.21 -6.97 -7.92
C ALA A 39 1.00 -7.73 -6.86
N LEU A 40 1.86 -8.63 -7.33
CA LEU A 40 2.98 -9.18 -6.58
C LEU A 40 4.21 -8.41 -7.04
N SER A 41 4.56 -7.31 -6.36
CA SER A 41 5.73 -6.51 -6.73
C SER A 41 6.94 -7.41 -6.98
N PRO A 42 7.51 -7.42 -8.20
CA PRO A 42 8.77 -8.11 -8.47
C PRO A 42 9.94 -7.48 -7.69
N GLY A 43 9.70 -6.33 -7.04
CA GLY A 43 10.73 -5.46 -6.47
C GLY A 43 11.14 -5.78 -5.03
N TYR A 44 10.35 -6.54 -4.26
CA TYR A 44 10.82 -7.03 -2.95
C TYR A 44 11.76 -8.24 -3.08
N LEU A 45 11.77 -8.91 -4.24
CA LEU A 45 12.66 -10.03 -4.54
C LEU A 45 13.09 -9.93 -6.02
N LEU A 46 14.17 -9.18 -6.26
CA LEU A 46 14.88 -9.13 -7.54
C LEU A 46 15.32 -10.53 -7.99
N THR A 47 14.48 -11.28 -8.72
CA THR A 47 14.94 -12.47 -9.46
C THR A 47 14.21 -12.59 -10.80
N PRO A 48 14.85 -12.26 -11.93
CA PRO A 48 14.27 -12.42 -13.26
C PRO A 48 14.63 -13.80 -13.84
N ALA A 49 13.95 -14.87 -13.43
CA ALA A 49 13.78 -16.09 -14.24
C ALA A 49 13.08 -17.20 -13.46
N MET A 50 12.00 -17.75 -14.06
CA MET A 50 11.13 -18.87 -13.63
C MET A 50 9.74 -18.46 -13.11
N ARG A 51 8.93 -17.85 -13.99
CA ARG A 51 7.56 -17.37 -13.72
C ARG A 51 6.59 -18.41 -13.13
N GLY A 52 6.81 -19.72 -13.32
CA GLY A 52 5.91 -20.78 -12.84
C GLY A 52 6.08 -21.13 -11.35
N GLN A 53 7.26 -21.63 -10.95
CA GLN A 53 7.51 -22.02 -9.55
C GLN A 53 7.79 -20.83 -8.62
N GLN A 54 8.40 -19.74 -9.13
CA GLN A 54 8.61 -18.54 -8.32
C GLN A 54 7.30 -17.84 -7.97
N GLY A 55 6.30 -17.89 -8.87
CA GLY A 55 4.99 -17.29 -8.60
C GLY A 55 4.32 -17.87 -7.35
N MET A 56 4.34 -19.20 -7.18
CA MET A 56 3.74 -19.84 -6.00
C MET A 56 4.51 -19.50 -4.72
N THR A 57 5.85 -19.50 -4.74
CA THR A 57 6.65 -19.09 -3.58
C THR A 57 6.43 -17.62 -3.23
N THR A 58 6.32 -16.73 -4.23
CA THR A 58 6.01 -15.30 -4.01
C THR A 58 4.61 -15.12 -3.41
N LEU A 59 3.62 -15.87 -3.89
CA LEU A 59 2.28 -15.89 -3.28
C LEU A 59 2.31 -16.35 -1.83
N LEU A 60 2.97 -17.47 -1.54
CA LEU A 60 3.08 -17.99 -0.17
C LEU A 60 3.81 -17.01 0.75
N ASN A 61 4.87 -16.36 0.27
CA ASN A 61 5.56 -15.31 1.03
C ASN A 61 4.63 -14.12 1.28
N MET A 62 3.86 -13.69 0.28
CA MET A 62 2.89 -12.60 0.44
C MET A 62 1.80 -12.97 1.46
N PHE A 63 1.22 -14.17 1.38
CA PHE A 63 0.25 -14.63 2.37
C PHE A 63 0.84 -14.70 3.78
N SER A 64 2.09 -15.14 3.92
CA SER A 64 2.78 -15.16 5.22
C SER A 64 2.94 -13.78 5.86
N ILE A 65 2.93 -12.71 5.04
CA ILE A 65 2.91 -11.32 5.48
C ILE A 65 1.47 -10.84 5.72
N PHE A 66 0.51 -11.20 4.87
CA PHE A 66 -0.89 -10.77 5.01
C PHE A 66 -1.62 -11.41 6.20
N GLU A 67 -1.11 -12.52 6.74
CA GLU A 67 -1.59 -13.11 7.99
C GLU A 67 -1.19 -12.31 9.24
N ARG A 68 -0.27 -11.35 9.10
CA ARG A 68 0.27 -10.58 10.24
C ARG A 68 -0.47 -9.26 10.44
N PRO A 69 -0.58 -8.78 11.69
CA PRO A 69 -0.97 -7.40 11.97
C PRO A 69 -0.03 -6.40 11.29
N ILE A 70 -0.55 -5.23 10.89
CA ILE A 70 0.24 -4.21 10.17
C ILE A 70 1.53 -3.80 10.91
N GLY A 71 1.47 -3.71 12.25
CA GLY A 71 2.66 -3.42 13.06
C GLY A 71 3.78 -4.45 12.89
N GLU A 72 3.43 -5.73 12.85
CA GLU A 72 4.39 -6.81 12.61
C GLU A 72 4.96 -6.79 11.19
N ILE A 73 4.17 -6.37 10.21
CA ILE A 73 4.66 -6.15 8.82
C ILE A 73 5.79 -5.10 8.85
N PHE A 74 5.59 -3.98 9.55
CA PHE A 74 6.64 -2.96 9.69
C PHE A 74 7.89 -3.48 10.39
N ALA A 75 7.72 -4.26 11.46
CA ALA A 75 8.85 -4.87 12.16
C ALA A 75 9.61 -5.88 11.28
N THR A 76 8.88 -6.68 10.51
CA THR A 76 9.43 -7.67 9.57
C THR A 76 10.27 -6.99 8.48
N ILE A 77 9.80 -5.85 7.95
CA ILE A 77 10.57 -5.06 6.98
C ILE A 77 11.92 -4.64 7.57
N GLU A 78 11.93 -4.08 8.78
CA GLU A 78 13.19 -3.69 9.41
C GLU A 78 14.10 -4.90 9.70
N GLU A 79 13.54 -6.01 10.15
CA GLU A 79 14.27 -7.26 10.41
C GLU A 79 14.90 -7.85 9.15
N ASP A 80 14.22 -7.74 8.01
CA ASP A 80 14.75 -8.16 6.71
C ASP A 80 15.88 -7.23 6.25
N LEU A 81 15.71 -5.91 6.41
CA LEU A 81 16.77 -4.94 6.13
C LEU A 81 17.99 -5.10 7.07
N LEU A 82 17.79 -5.62 8.28
CA LEU A 82 18.84 -6.04 9.23
C LEU A 82 19.50 -7.39 8.86
N GLY A 83 18.98 -8.09 7.85
CA GLY A 83 19.51 -9.38 7.39
C GLY A 83 19.11 -10.57 8.26
N SER A 84 17.99 -10.47 9.00
CA SER A 84 17.52 -11.52 9.91
C SER A 84 16.98 -12.75 9.17
N PHE A 85 16.62 -12.61 7.90
CA PHE A 85 16.09 -13.69 7.08
C PHE A 85 17.11 -14.21 6.08
N ILE A 86 17.15 -15.53 5.92
CA ILE A 86 17.96 -16.23 4.94
C ILE A 86 17.04 -17.14 4.12
N SER A 87 17.29 -17.25 2.82
CA SER A 87 16.45 -18.09 1.96
C SER A 87 16.36 -19.54 2.48
N HIS A 88 15.15 -20.09 2.48
CA HIS A 88 14.88 -21.45 2.94
C HIS A 88 15.71 -22.50 2.18
N GLN A 89 16.00 -22.26 0.90
CA GLN A 89 16.86 -23.12 0.09
C GLN A 89 18.31 -23.14 0.61
N ARG A 90 18.85 -22.00 1.05
CA ARG A 90 20.20 -21.92 1.65
C ARG A 90 20.26 -22.67 2.97
N ILE A 91 19.19 -22.64 3.76
CA ILE A 91 19.08 -23.39 5.03
C ILE A 91 19.02 -24.90 4.77
N THR A 92 18.13 -25.34 3.87
CA THR A 92 17.83 -26.76 3.66
C THR A 92 18.85 -27.48 2.77
N THR A 93 19.30 -26.84 1.70
CA THR A 93 20.18 -27.48 0.70
C THR A 93 21.64 -27.06 0.81
N LYS A 94 21.95 -26.06 1.65
CA LYS A 94 23.28 -25.39 1.74
C LYS A 94 23.81 -24.86 0.39
N LYS A 95 22.96 -24.79 -0.64
CA LYS A 95 23.28 -24.21 -1.94
C LYS A 95 22.75 -22.79 -1.98
N GLU A 96 23.59 -21.87 -2.45
CA GLU A 96 23.13 -20.54 -2.80
C GLU A 96 22.32 -20.62 -4.09
N SER A 97 21.13 -20.03 -4.08
CA SER A 97 20.34 -19.90 -5.30
C SER A 97 21.06 -18.90 -6.20
N PRO A 98 21.47 -19.27 -7.43
CA PRO A 98 22.22 -18.38 -8.32
C PRO A 98 21.41 -17.14 -8.73
N HIS A 99 20.11 -17.13 -8.45
CA HIS A 99 19.21 -16.05 -8.82
C HIS A 99 18.93 -15.08 -7.68
N ILE A 100 19.16 -15.45 -6.41
CA ILE A 100 18.89 -14.59 -5.26
C ILE A 100 20.17 -13.86 -4.84
N ILE A 101 20.24 -12.57 -5.12
CA ILE A 101 21.38 -11.73 -4.76
C ILE A 101 21.07 -11.02 -3.44
N TYR A 102 21.59 -11.56 -2.33
CA TYR A 102 21.63 -10.82 -1.08
C TYR A 102 22.78 -9.81 -1.11
N PRO A 103 22.61 -8.62 -0.51
CA PRO A 103 23.76 -7.74 -0.31
C PRO A 103 24.78 -8.45 0.59
N LYS A 104 26.08 -8.18 0.38
CA LYS A 104 27.15 -8.76 1.21
C LYS A 104 27.01 -8.40 2.69
N GLU A 105 26.47 -7.22 2.95
CA GLU A 105 26.18 -6.69 4.29
C GLU A 105 24.71 -6.29 4.36
N PRO A 106 24.05 -6.40 5.52
CA PRO A 106 22.70 -5.89 5.73
C PRO A 106 22.56 -4.42 5.36
N TYR A 107 21.40 -4.03 4.82
CA TYR A 107 21.12 -2.63 4.49
C TYR A 107 21.07 -1.75 5.74
N ILE A 108 20.57 -2.28 6.87
CA ILE A 108 20.64 -1.61 8.16
C ILE A 108 21.82 -2.17 8.95
N ARG A 109 22.78 -1.30 9.26
CA ARG A 109 23.94 -1.61 10.11
C ARG A 109 24.49 -0.34 10.72
N ASP A 110 25.13 -0.47 11.86
CA ASP A 110 25.64 0.68 12.64
C ASP A 110 24.56 1.72 12.94
N SER A 111 23.32 1.24 13.17
CA SER A 111 22.13 2.08 13.39
C SER A 111 21.83 3.06 12.25
N LYS A 112 22.26 2.75 11.03
CA LYS A 112 22.04 3.56 9.82
C LYS A 112 21.57 2.69 8.66
N PHE A 113 20.91 3.31 7.69
CA PHE A 113 20.53 2.66 6.45
C PHE A 113 21.56 2.95 5.36
N HIS A 114 22.08 1.91 4.71
CA HIS A 114 23.14 1.97 3.72
C HIS A 114 22.59 1.52 2.37
N PHE A 115 22.57 2.40 1.37
CA PHE A 115 22.06 2.07 0.04
C PHE A 115 22.80 2.84 -1.05
N ARG A 116 23.27 2.14 -2.09
CA ARG A 116 24.00 2.72 -3.24
C ARG A 116 25.12 3.70 -2.84
N ASN A 117 26.02 3.26 -1.97
CA ASN A 117 27.16 4.04 -1.43
C ASN A 117 26.76 5.32 -0.65
N LYS A 118 25.50 5.42 -0.22
CA LYS A 118 25.01 6.48 0.66
C LYS A 118 24.60 5.90 2.00
N VAL A 119 24.72 6.72 3.02
CA VAL A 119 24.33 6.40 4.40
C VAL A 119 23.25 7.39 4.83
N TYR A 120 22.18 6.87 5.41
CA TYR A 120 21.01 7.60 5.87
C TYR A 120 20.80 7.34 7.36
N ASP A 121 20.34 8.37 8.08
CA ASP A 121 20.11 8.33 9.52
C ASP A 121 18.77 7.66 9.88
N ASN A 122 17.87 7.51 8.91
CA ASN A 122 16.51 6.99 9.05
C ASN A 122 15.94 6.58 7.69
N TYR A 123 14.89 5.77 7.77
CA TYR A 123 14.14 5.26 6.63
C TYR A 123 12.70 5.77 6.73
N ALA A 124 12.35 6.77 5.92
CA ALA A 124 10.99 7.28 5.82
C ALA A 124 10.14 6.34 4.95
N LEU A 125 9.18 5.69 5.58
CA LEU A 125 8.20 4.82 4.95
C LEU A 125 6.90 5.60 4.74
N ILE A 126 6.31 5.48 3.55
CA ILE A 126 5.01 6.07 3.21
C ILE A 126 3.97 4.94 3.03
N PRO A 127 3.33 4.46 4.12
CA PRO A 127 2.23 3.52 4.00
C PRO A 127 1.06 4.14 3.23
N LEU A 128 0.66 3.48 2.16
CA LEU A 128 -0.41 3.88 1.27
C LEU A 128 -1.67 3.09 1.63
N VAL A 129 -2.48 3.64 2.53
CA VAL A 129 -3.79 3.05 2.85
C VAL A 129 -4.65 3.11 1.59
N MET A 130 -5.43 2.08 1.34
CA MET A 130 -6.33 1.97 0.19
C MET A 130 -7.75 1.78 0.68
N ASP A 131 -8.69 2.35 -0.07
CA ASP A 131 -10.11 2.27 0.26
C ASP A 131 -10.74 1.07 -0.46
N PHE A 132 -10.80 -0.05 0.27
CA PHE A 132 -11.42 -1.30 -0.17
C PHE A 132 -12.91 -1.38 0.15
N SER A 133 -13.55 -0.25 0.45
CA SER A 133 -14.98 -0.22 0.71
C SER A 133 -15.76 -0.64 -0.55
N SER A 134 -16.90 -1.31 -0.35
CA SER A 134 -17.74 -1.81 -1.44
C SER A 134 -19.20 -1.46 -1.20
N LYS A 135 -19.92 -1.17 -2.28
CA LYS A 135 -21.39 -1.08 -2.27
C LYS A 135 -21.94 -2.47 -2.58
N GLY A 136 -22.94 -2.95 -1.84
CA GLY A 136 -23.46 -4.33 -1.94
C GLY A 136 -24.04 -4.76 -3.29
N ASP A 137 -24.12 -3.85 -4.26
CA ASP A 137 -24.67 -4.08 -5.59
C ASP A 137 -23.58 -4.37 -6.64
N ASP A 138 -22.56 -5.18 -6.30
CA ASP A 138 -21.57 -5.61 -7.31
C ASP A 138 -22.19 -6.67 -8.23
N THR A 139 -22.93 -6.19 -9.25
CA THR A 139 -23.61 -7.01 -10.26
C THR A 139 -22.67 -7.89 -11.08
N ASN A 140 -21.35 -7.68 -10.97
CA ASN A 140 -20.33 -8.47 -11.67
C ASN A 140 -19.70 -9.57 -10.80
N SER A 141 -20.10 -9.70 -9.53
CA SER A 141 -19.58 -10.75 -8.66
C SER A 141 -20.09 -12.12 -9.13
N LYS A 142 -19.15 -13.05 -9.37
CA LYS A 142 -19.46 -14.47 -9.66
C LYS A 142 -19.84 -15.24 -8.38
N SER A 143 -19.78 -14.60 -7.22
CA SER A 143 -20.10 -15.20 -5.93
C SER A 143 -21.58 -15.59 -5.85
N TYR A 144 -21.85 -16.77 -5.30
CA TYR A 144 -23.20 -17.21 -4.97
C TYR A 144 -23.87 -16.33 -3.90
N TYR A 145 -23.06 -15.76 -2.99
CA TYR A 145 -23.54 -14.88 -1.93
C TYR A 145 -23.45 -13.43 -2.36
N THR A 146 -24.54 -12.69 -2.16
CA THR A 146 -24.60 -11.25 -2.41
C THR A 146 -23.63 -10.52 -1.48
N PRO A 147 -22.72 -9.70 -2.01
CA PRO A 147 -21.85 -8.89 -1.18
C PRO A 147 -22.67 -7.86 -0.41
N GLU A 148 -22.35 -7.65 0.87
CA GLU A 148 -22.94 -6.55 1.66
C GLU A 148 -22.13 -5.27 1.45
N GLU A 149 -22.75 -4.12 1.72
CA GLU A 149 -22.03 -2.85 1.81
C GLU A 149 -21.03 -2.91 2.97
N GLN A 150 -19.77 -2.52 2.71
CA GLN A 150 -18.70 -2.59 3.70
C GLN A 150 -17.85 -1.32 3.66
N GLU A 151 -17.82 -0.58 4.77
CA GLU A 151 -16.97 0.60 4.97
C GLU A 151 -15.59 0.21 5.53
N LYS A 152 -14.78 -0.51 4.74
CA LYS A 152 -13.50 -1.07 5.18
C LYS A 152 -12.40 -0.04 5.45
N ILE A 153 -12.55 1.18 4.94
CA ILE A 153 -11.52 2.21 5.09
C ILE A 153 -11.27 2.60 6.55
N LEU A 154 -12.32 2.63 7.39
CA LEU A 154 -12.18 3.03 8.80
C LEU A 154 -11.35 2.03 9.61
N THR A 155 -11.60 0.73 9.42
CA THR A 155 -10.82 -0.31 10.11
C THR A 155 -9.39 -0.35 9.61
N TYR A 156 -9.15 -0.16 8.30
CA TYR A 156 -7.79 -0.12 7.76
C TYR A 156 -6.99 1.11 8.25
N ILE A 157 -7.65 2.26 8.40
CA ILE A 157 -7.06 3.43 9.05
C ILE A 157 -6.65 3.08 10.48
N GLN A 158 -7.54 2.48 11.26
CA GLN A 158 -7.28 2.15 12.66
C GLN A 158 -6.13 1.17 12.80
N ASP A 159 -6.14 0.06 12.05
CA ASP A 159 -5.07 -0.95 12.06
C ASP A 159 -3.72 -0.35 11.66
N THR A 160 -3.71 0.62 10.74
CA THR A 160 -2.49 1.34 10.35
C THR A 160 -1.98 2.23 11.49
N ILE A 161 -2.88 2.99 12.14
CA ILE A 161 -2.53 3.85 13.29
C ILE A 161 -1.97 3.00 14.43
N GLU A 162 -2.65 1.92 14.77
CA GLU A 162 -2.24 0.98 15.82
C GLU A 162 -0.93 0.28 15.47
N GLY A 163 -0.76 -0.17 14.22
CA GLY A 163 0.47 -0.78 13.75
C GLY A 163 1.68 0.16 13.86
N ILE A 164 1.51 1.44 13.53
CA ILE A 164 2.56 2.46 13.69
C ILE A 164 2.89 2.69 15.17
N LYS A 165 1.88 2.73 16.05
CA LYS A 165 2.07 2.89 17.51
C LYS A 165 2.83 1.70 18.08
N TRP A 166 2.35 0.48 17.80
CA TRP A 166 2.95 -0.76 18.24
C TRP A 166 4.41 -0.89 17.80
N TYR A 167 4.70 -0.61 16.52
CA TYR A 167 6.09 -0.65 16.03
C TYR A 167 7.00 0.30 16.82
N LYS A 168 6.54 1.53 17.13
CA LYS A 168 7.34 2.50 17.90
C LYS A 168 7.55 2.08 19.35
N GLU A 169 6.60 1.36 19.92
CA GLU A 169 6.70 0.83 21.28
C GLU A 169 7.72 -0.30 21.37
N ILE A 170 7.69 -1.22 20.40
CA ILE A 170 8.57 -2.41 20.40
C ILE A 170 9.97 -2.11 19.84
N LYS A 171 10.10 -1.25 18.83
CA LYS A 171 11.36 -0.85 18.20
C LYS A 171 11.71 0.59 18.61
N LYS A 172 12.02 0.81 19.89
CA LYS A 172 12.38 2.14 20.43
C LYS A 172 13.54 2.82 19.70
N ASN A 173 14.47 2.02 19.17
CA ASN A 173 15.61 2.47 18.38
C ASN A 173 15.47 2.08 16.88
N GLY A 174 14.25 1.78 16.42
CA GLY A 174 13.98 1.44 15.04
C GLY A 174 14.27 2.58 14.08
N LEU A 175 14.60 2.25 12.84
CA LEU A 175 14.98 3.24 11.82
C LEU A 175 13.77 3.78 11.04
N LEU A 176 12.62 3.11 11.11
CA LEU A 176 11.44 3.50 10.33
C LEU A 176 10.77 4.74 10.90
N GLU A 177 10.56 5.72 10.02
CA GLU A 177 9.71 6.89 10.27
C GLU A 177 8.51 6.87 9.32
N PHE A 178 7.31 7.09 9.85
CA PHE A 178 6.07 6.91 9.07
C PHE A 178 5.47 8.23 8.61
N TYR A 179 5.11 8.27 7.33
CA TYR A 179 4.45 9.38 6.65
C TYR A 179 3.24 8.85 5.86
N PRO A 180 2.21 8.26 6.51
CA PRO A 180 1.16 7.54 5.81
C PRO A 180 0.27 8.45 4.97
N PHE A 181 -0.27 7.92 3.87
CA PHE A 181 -1.21 8.60 2.98
C PHE A 181 -2.55 7.90 3.02
N LEU A 182 -3.62 8.71 3.08
CA LEU A 182 -4.98 8.25 3.19
C LEU A 182 -5.53 7.98 1.79
N GLY A 183 -5.77 6.71 1.47
CA GLY A 183 -6.49 6.33 0.25
C GLY A 183 -7.96 6.64 0.38
N ILE A 184 -8.53 7.29 -0.63
CA ILE A 184 -9.97 7.59 -0.68
C ILE A 184 -10.49 7.14 -2.03
N ASN A 185 -11.59 6.38 -2.02
CA ASN A 185 -12.36 6.07 -3.23
C ASN A 185 -13.70 6.82 -3.20
N PRO A 186 -13.79 8.01 -3.82
CA PRO A 186 -14.99 8.86 -3.70
C PRO A 186 -16.27 8.22 -4.22
N SER A 187 -16.14 7.26 -5.15
CA SER A 187 -17.27 6.51 -5.69
C SER A 187 -17.98 5.65 -4.64
N MET A 188 -17.28 5.29 -3.55
CA MET A 188 -17.82 4.45 -2.47
C MET A 188 -18.55 5.24 -1.39
N HIS A 189 -18.27 6.54 -1.25
CA HIS A 189 -18.68 7.32 -0.08
C HIS A 189 -19.53 8.53 -0.43
N THR A 190 -20.29 9.03 0.53
CA THR A 190 -20.98 10.32 0.42
C THR A 190 -19.98 11.49 0.51
N HIS A 191 -20.37 12.68 0.07
CA HIS A 191 -19.52 13.87 0.20
C HIS A 191 -19.20 14.14 1.67
N SER A 192 -20.21 14.16 2.55
CA SER A 192 -20.04 14.40 3.99
C SER A 192 -19.12 13.37 4.66
N PHE A 193 -19.17 12.11 4.23
CA PHE A 193 -18.24 11.09 4.74
C PHE A 193 -16.79 11.43 4.38
N ILE A 194 -16.53 11.82 3.12
CA ILE A 194 -15.19 12.22 2.67
C ILE A 194 -14.68 13.44 3.44
N GLU A 195 -15.54 14.43 3.69
CA GLU A 195 -15.19 15.60 4.49
C GLU A 195 -14.76 15.20 5.90
N ASN A 196 -15.58 14.39 6.58
CA ASN A 196 -15.30 13.92 7.93
C ASN A 196 -14.01 13.09 7.99
N LEU A 197 -13.85 12.13 7.07
CA LEU A 197 -12.67 11.27 6.98
C LEU A 197 -11.38 12.08 6.85
N ILE A 198 -11.37 13.10 5.98
CA ILE A 198 -10.22 13.98 5.78
C ILE A 198 -9.98 14.82 7.04
N ASN A 199 -11.04 15.42 7.59
CA ASN A 199 -10.94 16.30 8.75
C ASN A 199 -10.46 15.55 10.00
N GLU A 200 -10.83 14.28 10.18
CA GLU A 200 -10.44 13.48 11.34
C GLU A 200 -9.02 12.93 11.23
N HIS A 201 -8.58 12.53 10.04
CA HIS A 201 -7.34 11.74 9.91
C HIS A 201 -6.17 12.46 9.22
N VAL A 202 -6.42 13.48 8.40
CA VAL A 202 -5.36 14.18 7.65
C VAL A 202 -4.78 15.32 8.48
N ARG A 203 -3.47 15.25 8.71
CA ARG A 203 -2.72 16.29 9.41
C ARG A 203 -2.31 17.39 8.43
N LEU A 204 -2.66 18.62 8.79
CA LEU A 204 -2.22 19.79 8.04
C LEU A 204 -0.74 20.10 8.30
N PRO A 205 0.04 20.57 7.30
CA PRO A 205 1.46 20.91 7.46
C PRO A 205 1.73 21.94 8.57
N LYS A 206 0.77 22.85 8.82
CA LYS A 206 0.86 23.90 9.84
C LYS A 206 0.62 23.38 11.26
N GLU A 207 0.08 22.17 11.43
CA GLU A 207 -0.21 21.61 12.76
C GLU A 207 1.07 21.16 13.47
N LYS A 208 1.25 21.59 14.72
CA LYS A 208 2.37 21.17 15.57
C LYS A 208 2.25 19.69 15.93
N LYS A 209 3.36 18.94 15.78
CA LYS A 209 3.43 17.47 15.99
C LYS A 209 2.97 17.02 17.38
N ALA A 210 3.16 17.86 18.41
CA ALA A 210 2.80 17.55 19.78
C ALA A 210 1.29 17.69 20.10
N LYS A 211 0.49 18.24 19.18
CA LYS A 211 -0.95 18.52 19.41
C LYS A 211 -1.91 17.77 18.50
N SER A 212 -1.41 17.06 17.48
CA SER A 212 -2.25 16.43 16.47
C SER A 212 -2.16 14.92 16.58
N GLU A 213 -3.29 14.30 16.91
CA GLU A 213 -3.48 12.85 16.86
C GLU A 213 -3.54 12.33 15.42
N LYS A 214 -3.64 13.25 14.44
CA LYS A 214 -3.72 12.95 13.01
C LYS A 214 -2.37 12.49 12.45
N LEU A 215 -2.36 11.29 11.87
CA LEU A 215 -1.13 10.68 11.38
C LEU A 215 -0.91 10.87 9.87
N PHE A 216 -1.98 10.95 9.08
CA PHE A 216 -1.87 10.98 7.63
C PHE A 216 -1.31 12.30 7.13
N ARG A 217 -0.35 12.23 6.20
CA ARG A 217 0.41 13.37 5.67
C ARG A 217 0.00 13.77 4.27
N GLY A 218 -0.87 12.99 3.64
CA GLY A 218 -1.32 13.20 2.28
C GLY A 218 -2.51 12.32 1.94
N ILE A 219 -3.00 12.50 0.72
CA ILE A 219 -4.12 11.75 0.15
C ILE A 219 -3.60 10.90 -1.02
N LYS A 220 -4.13 9.69 -1.17
CA LYS A 220 -3.86 8.81 -2.29
C LYS A 220 -5.15 8.54 -3.07
N PHE A 221 -5.07 8.68 -4.38
CA PHE A 221 -6.03 8.08 -5.31
C PHE A 221 -5.47 6.80 -5.89
N TYR A 222 -6.33 5.80 -5.96
CA TYR A 222 -6.00 4.50 -6.51
C TYR A 222 -7.04 4.10 -7.57
N PRO A 223 -6.85 4.60 -8.81
CA PRO A 223 -7.76 4.33 -9.90
C PRO A 223 -8.13 2.86 -10.16
N PRO A 224 -7.23 1.88 -9.97
CA PRO A 224 -7.58 0.47 -10.14
C PRO A 224 -8.69 -0.05 -9.19
N LEU A 225 -9.03 0.68 -8.12
CA LEU A 225 -10.18 0.37 -7.25
C LEU A 225 -11.47 1.13 -7.64
N GLY A 226 -11.47 1.86 -8.76
CA GLY A 226 -12.65 2.58 -9.25
C GLY A 226 -12.63 4.09 -9.01
N THR A 227 -11.55 4.62 -8.42
CA THR A 227 -11.38 6.08 -8.29
C THR A 227 -11.13 6.70 -9.65
N ASN A 228 -12.12 7.37 -10.23
CA ASN A 228 -11.88 8.24 -11.38
C ASN A 228 -11.27 9.55 -10.86
N PRO A 229 -9.98 9.87 -11.14
CA PRO A 229 -9.40 11.12 -10.69
C PRO A 229 -10.03 12.31 -11.40
N TRP A 230 -10.51 12.13 -12.64
CA TRP A 230 -11.09 13.19 -13.48
C TRP A 230 -12.51 12.82 -13.96
N PRO A 231 -13.50 12.76 -13.05
CA PRO A 231 -14.88 12.55 -13.46
C PRO A 231 -15.39 13.73 -14.27
N GLU A 232 -16.32 13.43 -15.17
CA GLU A 232 -17.17 14.42 -15.82
C GLU A 232 -18.07 15.13 -14.80
N LYS A 233 -18.91 16.06 -15.24
CA LYS A 233 -19.81 16.82 -14.36
C LYS A 233 -20.72 15.93 -13.50
N GLY A 234 -21.05 16.42 -12.30
CA GLY A 234 -22.00 15.80 -11.38
C GLY A 234 -21.40 15.52 -10.00
N ILE A 235 -22.09 14.70 -9.22
CA ILE A 235 -21.78 14.44 -7.80
C ILE A 235 -20.35 13.92 -7.61
N GLU A 236 -19.87 13.04 -8.48
CA GLU A 236 -18.49 12.52 -8.41
C GLU A 236 -17.45 13.62 -8.63
N ARG A 237 -17.72 14.58 -9.53
CA ARG A 237 -16.86 15.74 -9.72
C ARG A 237 -16.84 16.65 -8.51
N ASP A 238 -17.98 16.84 -7.85
CA ASP A 238 -18.04 17.68 -6.66
C ASP A 238 -17.17 17.08 -5.54
N LYS A 239 -17.28 15.77 -5.29
CA LYS A 239 -16.45 15.06 -4.30
C LYS A 239 -14.96 15.17 -4.63
N ILE A 240 -14.58 14.88 -5.87
CA ILE A 240 -13.18 14.95 -6.31
C ILE A 240 -12.65 16.39 -6.22
N SER A 241 -13.45 17.37 -6.67
CA SER A 241 -13.06 18.79 -6.62
C SER A 241 -12.88 19.28 -5.19
N TYR A 242 -13.71 18.82 -4.26
CA TYR A 242 -13.52 19.07 -2.83
C TYR A 242 -12.16 18.57 -2.35
N ILE A 243 -11.78 17.33 -2.67
CA ILE A 243 -10.49 16.75 -2.23
C ILE A 243 -9.32 17.56 -2.80
N TYR A 244 -9.34 17.89 -4.10
CA TYR A 244 -8.29 18.72 -4.70
C TYR A 244 -8.21 20.10 -4.08
N LYS A 245 -9.35 20.76 -3.88
CA LYS A 245 -9.43 22.08 -3.24
C LYS A 245 -8.89 22.03 -1.82
N PHE A 246 -9.28 21.03 -1.03
CA PHE A 246 -8.75 20.82 0.31
C PHE A 246 -7.22 20.68 0.29
N CYS A 247 -6.67 19.86 -0.61
CA CYS A 247 -5.24 19.66 -0.76
C CYS A 247 -4.49 20.95 -1.14
N GLU A 248 -5.02 21.71 -2.10
CA GLU A 248 -4.47 22.99 -2.55
C GLU A 248 -4.49 24.03 -1.43
N ASP A 249 -5.66 24.29 -0.85
CA ASP A 249 -5.88 25.31 0.18
C ASP A 249 -5.02 25.04 1.43
N ASN A 250 -4.76 23.76 1.75
CA ASN A 250 -4.03 23.35 2.94
C ASN A 250 -2.58 22.89 2.69
N ARG A 251 -2.11 22.88 1.42
CA ARG A 251 -0.80 22.33 1.03
C ARG A 251 -0.59 20.88 1.46
N VAL A 252 -1.65 20.08 1.38
CA VAL A 252 -1.58 18.63 1.63
C VAL A 252 -1.19 17.94 0.32
N PRO A 253 -0.12 17.11 0.29
CA PRO A 253 0.27 16.40 -0.90
C PRO A 253 -0.78 15.36 -1.30
N ILE A 254 -0.96 15.19 -2.61
CA ILE A 254 -1.76 14.14 -3.21
C ILE A 254 -0.90 13.29 -4.13
N ILE A 255 -1.14 11.98 -4.14
CA ILE A 255 -0.54 11.06 -5.11
C ILE A 255 -1.66 10.28 -5.80
N THR A 256 -1.46 9.98 -7.08
CA THR A 256 -2.36 9.14 -7.86
C THR A 256 -1.56 7.98 -8.41
N HIS A 257 -2.14 6.78 -8.36
CA HIS A 257 -1.56 5.60 -8.99
C HIS A 257 -1.79 5.67 -10.51
N CYS A 258 -0.71 5.63 -11.29
CA CYS A 258 -0.72 5.92 -12.74
C CYS A 258 -0.35 4.70 -13.61
N ASP A 259 -0.49 3.50 -13.07
CA ASP A 259 -0.42 2.27 -13.86
C ASP A 259 -1.71 1.47 -13.68
N ASP A 260 -1.98 0.56 -14.61
CA ASP A 260 -3.09 -0.38 -14.51
C ASP A 260 -2.69 -1.63 -13.70
N GLN A 261 -1.46 -1.68 -13.20
CA GLN A 261 -0.88 -2.77 -12.43
C GLN A 261 -1.38 -2.72 -10.97
N GLY A 262 -1.31 -3.85 -10.26
CA GLY A 262 -1.77 -3.98 -8.87
C GLY A 262 -3.08 -4.72 -8.68
N PHE A 263 -3.61 -4.65 -7.46
CA PHE A 263 -4.94 -5.16 -7.14
C PHE A 263 -6.01 -4.30 -7.84
N ARG A 264 -7.03 -4.91 -8.44
CA ARG A 264 -8.08 -4.23 -9.19
C ARG A 264 -9.46 -4.56 -8.60
N GLY A 265 -10.28 -3.54 -8.40
CA GLY A 265 -11.70 -3.67 -8.05
C GLY A 265 -12.63 -3.40 -9.23
N ILE A 266 -12.07 -2.95 -10.36
CA ILE A 266 -12.79 -2.67 -11.61
C ILE A 266 -12.11 -3.36 -12.80
N ASN A 267 -12.80 -3.45 -13.93
CA ASN A 267 -12.25 -4.05 -15.16
C ASN A 267 -10.96 -3.33 -15.61
N SER A 268 -10.01 -4.10 -16.13
CA SER A 268 -8.70 -3.63 -16.62
C SER A 268 -8.78 -2.45 -17.60
N LYS A 269 -9.76 -2.43 -18.52
CA LYS A 269 -9.94 -1.31 -19.47
C LYS A 269 -10.30 -0.01 -18.78
N ILE A 270 -11.15 -0.07 -17.74
CA ILE A 270 -11.55 1.11 -16.97
C ILE A 270 -10.38 1.55 -16.09
N ALA A 271 -9.69 0.61 -15.44
CA ALA A 271 -8.51 0.89 -14.63
C ALA A 271 -7.43 1.61 -15.45
N GLN A 272 -7.13 1.10 -16.65
CA GLN A 272 -6.18 1.73 -17.57
C GLN A 272 -6.60 3.15 -17.94
N ARG A 273 -7.89 3.37 -18.25
CA ARG A 273 -8.41 4.70 -18.56
C ARG A 273 -8.26 5.68 -17.40
N TYR A 274 -8.57 5.26 -16.18
CA TYR A 274 -8.48 6.14 -15.00
C TYR A 274 -7.03 6.35 -14.52
N SER A 275 -6.12 5.43 -14.82
CA SER A 275 -4.69 5.55 -14.50
C SER A 275 -3.89 6.35 -15.54
N ASP A 276 -4.42 6.54 -16.76
CA ASP A 276 -3.71 7.24 -17.84
C ASP A 276 -3.79 8.78 -17.70
N PRO A 277 -2.66 9.46 -17.44
CA PRO A 277 -2.64 10.91 -17.31
C PRO A 277 -2.94 11.65 -18.64
N LEU A 278 -2.84 10.97 -19.79
CA LEU A 278 -3.09 11.57 -21.12
C LEU A 278 -4.55 11.47 -21.56
N THR A 279 -5.39 10.75 -20.82
CA THR A 279 -6.81 10.58 -21.17
C THR A 279 -7.64 11.86 -20.96
N TYR A 280 -7.10 12.87 -20.26
CA TYR A 280 -7.83 14.08 -19.84
C TYR A 280 -7.06 15.38 -20.05
#